data_AF-A0A7V9EFA5-F1
#
_entry.id   AF-A0A7V9EFA5-F1
#
_cell.length_a   1.000
_cell.length_b   1.000
_cell.length_c   1.000
_cell.angle_alpha   90.00
_cell.angle_beta   90.00
_cell.angle_gamma   90.00
#
_symmetry.space_group_name_H-M   'P 1'
#
loop_
_entity.id
_entity.type
_entity.pdbx_description
1 polymer ?
#
loop_
_entity_poly.entity_id
_entity_poly.type
_entity_poly.pdbx_seq_one_letter_code
_entity_poly.pdbx_strand_id
1 'polypeptide(L)'
;MRERFLQIYTAVLADILDARGKHEQTLPPSIRPLRLGTRLAGLAYTVSGRPAQPDSYDVALRKVLTMLGDVPAGQVAVYSCGQEV
;
A
#
# COMPACT_ATOMS: atom_id res chain seq x y z
N MET A 1 16.99 -4.40 -6.87
CA MET A 1 15.68 -4.54 -7.55
C MET A 1 14.84 -3.26 -7.42
N ARG A 2 14.56 -2.79 -6.20
CA ARG A 2 13.87 -1.51 -5.90
C ARG A 2 14.33 -0.32 -6.75
N GLU A 3 15.63 -0.05 -6.80
CA GLU A 3 16.18 1.12 -7.50
C GLU A 3 15.81 1.16 -8.99
N ARG A 4 15.72 -0.01 -9.64
CA ARG A 4 15.31 -0.09 -11.05
C ARG A 4 13.84 0.31 -11.23
N PHE A 5 12.97 -0.11 -10.32
CA PHE A 5 11.53 0.23 -10.38
C PHE A 5 11.27 1.71 -10.08
N LEU A 6 12.10 2.37 -9.27
CA LEU A 6 11.96 3.81 -9.01
C LEU A 6 12.21 4.68 -10.26
N GLN A 7 12.93 4.16 -11.24
CA GLN A 7 13.26 4.86 -12.49
C GLN A 7 12.18 4.70 -13.58
N ILE A 8 11.18 3.83 -13.38
CA ILE A 8 10.16 3.50 -14.39
C ILE A 8 8.81 4.13 -14.00
N TYR A 9 8.03 4.55 -15.00
CA TYR A 9 6.67 5.02 -14.79
C TYR A 9 5.70 3.86 -14.52
N THR A 10 4.77 4.03 -13.59
CA THR A 10 3.78 3.00 -13.23
C THR A 10 2.89 2.59 -14.40
N ALA A 11 2.57 3.51 -15.32
CA ALA A 11 1.79 3.22 -16.52
C ALA A 11 2.45 2.16 -17.42
N VAL A 12 3.77 2.25 -17.63
CA VAL A 12 4.51 1.27 -18.44
C VAL A 12 4.45 -0.13 -17.81
N LEU A 13 4.47 -0.22 -16.47
CA LEU A 13 4.32 -1.50 -15.79
C LEU A 13 2.91 -2.08 -15.98
N ALA A 14 1.87 -1.25 -15.94
CA ALA A 14 0.50 -1.67 -16.19
C ALA A 14 0.36 -2.22 -17.62
N ASP A 15 0.82 -1.49 -18.64
CA ASP A 15 0.75 -1.91 -20.05
C ASP A 15 1.46 -3.26 -20.28
N ILE A 16 2.62 -3.46 -19.66
CA ILE A 16 3.41 -4.70 -19.78
C ILE A 16 2.71 -5.89 -19.08
N LEU A 17 2.00 -5.64 -17.99
CA LEU A 17 1.22 -6.65 -17.27
C LEU A 17 -0.07 -6.98 -18.06
N ASP A 18 -0.71 -5.99 -18.65
CA ASP A 18 -1.86 -6.16 -19.54
C ASP A 18 -1.50 -7.05 -20.74
N ALA A 19 -0.36 -6.80 -21.39
CA ALA A 19 0.15 -7.63 -22.49
C ALA A 19 0.45 -9.08 -22.06
N ARG A 20 0.60 -9.34 -20.75
CA ARG A 20 0.76 -10.68 -20.16
C ARG A 20 -0.55 -11.27 -19.62
N GLY A 21 -1.69 -10.66 -19.92
CA GLY A 21 -3.01 -11.11 -19.46
C GLY A 21 -3.30 -10.80 -17.99
N LYS A 22 -2.63 -9.79 -17.41
CA LYS A 22 -2.84 -9.34 -16.02
C LYS A 22 -3.44 -7.94 -16.02
N HIS A 23 -4.77 -7.87 -16.13
CA HIS A 23 -5.50 -6.62 -16.37
C HIS A 23 -5.83 -5.80 -15.11
N GLU A 24 -5.87 -6.44 -13.94
CA GLU A 24 -6.39 -5.83 -12.70
C GLU A 24 -5.27 -5.58 -11.69
N GLN A 25 -4.16 -4.96 -12.13
CA GLN A 25 -2.95 -4.80 -11.30
C GLN A 25 -2.77 -3.37 -10.75
N THR A 26 -3.76 -2.50 -10.96
CA THR A 26 -3.75 -1.12 -10.47
C THR A 26 -4.72 -0.95 -9.31
N LEU A 27 -4.41 0.00 -8.42
CA LEU A 27 -5.31 0.38 -7.33
C LEU A 27 -6.46 1.26 -7.86
N PRO A 28 -7.62 1.29 -7.17
CA PRO A 28 -8.73 2.14 -7.55
C PRO A 28 -8.31 3.62 -7.74
N PRO A 29 -8.93 4.33 -8.69
CA PRO A 29 -8.60 5.73 -8.95
C PRO A 29 -9.01 6.66 -7.79
N SER A 30 -9.74 6.21 -6.79
CA SER A 30 -9.96 6.99 -5.57
C SER A 30 -8.66 7.19 -4.76
N ILE A 31 -7.67 6.32 -4.93
CA ILE A 31 -6.36 6.42 -4.27
C ILE A 31 -5.47 7.40 -5.05
N ARG A 32 -5.01 8.45 -4.36
CA ARG A 32 -4.21 9.55 -4.92
C ARG A 32 -2.99 9.86 -4.06
N PRO A 33 -1.86 10.28 -4.66
CA PRO A 33 -0.70 10.69 -3.88
C PRO A 33 -0.99 11.98 -3.11
N LEU A 34 -0.56 12.04 -1.84
CA LEU A 34 -0.64 13.26 -1.04
C LEU A 34 0.27 14.37 -1.56
N ARG A 35 1.40 14.01 -2.19
CA ARG A 35 2.36 14.93 -2.80
C ARG A 35 2.70 14.48 -4.21
N LEU A 36 2.56 15.39 -5.18
CA LEU A 36 2.94 15.14 -6.57
C LEU A 36 4.44 14.81 -6.69
N GLY A 37 4.79 13.95 -7.64
CA GLY A 37 6.17 13.51 -7.87
C GLY A 37 6.67 12.44 -6.88
N THR A 38 5.91 12.09 -5.84
CA THR A 38 6.28 11.01 -4.93
C THR A 38 6.35 9.68 -5.67
N ARG A 39 7.48 8.98 -5.54
CA ARG A 39 7.69 7.64 -6.11
C ARG A 39 8.05 6.66 -4.99
N LEU A 40 7.49 5.47 -5.08
CA LEU A 40 7.72 4.40 -4.11
C LEU A 40 7.80 3.07 -4.86
N ALA A 41 8.74 2.22 -4.46
CA ALA A 41 8.85 0.84 -4.92
C ALA A 41 9.42 0.00 -3.78
N GLY A 42 8.91 -1.22 -3.64
CA GLY A 42 9.29 -2.16 -2.60
C GLY A 42 8.34 -3.36 -2.58
N LEU A 43 8.65 -4.34 -1.74
CA LEU A 43 7.74 -5.46 -1.49
C LEU A 43 6.53 -4.96 -0.70
N ALA A 44 5.35 -5.50 -0.98
CA ALA A 44 4.14 -5.16 -0.25
C ALA A 44 4.17 -5.78 1.15
N TYR A 45 4.04 -4.95 2.18
CA TYR A 45 3.70 -5.36 3.54
C TYR A 45 2.20 -5.12 3.74
N THR A 46 1.41 -6.19 3.73
CA THR A 46 -0.05 -6.08 3.70
C THR A 46 -0.63 -5.91 5.10
N VAL A 47 -1.52 -4.94 5.25
CA VAL A 47 -2.22 -4.66 6.50
C VAL A 47 -3.72 -4.70 6.25
N SER A 48 -4.44 -5.43 7.10
CA SER A 48 -5.90 -5.48 7.08
C SER A 48 -6.46 -4.80 8.32
N GLY A 49 -7.24 -3.75 8.11
CA GLY A 49 -7.97 -3.00 9.12
C GLY A 49 -9.46 -3.17 8.91
N ARG A 50 -10.20 -3.17 10.02
CA ARG A 50 -11.66 -3.14 10.04
C ARG A 50 -12.12 -2.24 11.19
N PRO A 51 -13.31 -1.63 11.10
CA PRO A 51 -13.93 -0.96 12.23
C PRO A 51 -13.96 -1.89 13.46
N ALA A 52 -13.57 -1.35 14.60
CA ALA A 52 -13.55 -2.07 15.87
C ALA A 52 -13.97 -1.13 17.00
N GLN A 53 -14.58 -1.69 18.04
CA GLN A 53 -14.84 -1.00 19.30
C GLN A 53 -13.81 -1.50 20.32
N PRO A 54 -12.70 -0.77 20.53
CA PRO A 54 -11.68 -1.19 21.49
C PRO A 54 -12.14 -0.91 22.92
N ASP A 55 -11.69 -1.74 23.86
CA ASP A 55 -11.99 -1.58 25.30
C ASP A 55 -11.48 -0.25 25.87
N SER A 56 -10.40 0.28 25.30
CA SER A 56 -9.88 1.63 25.61
C SER A 56 -9.08 2.22 24.44
N TYR A 57 -8.93 3.54 24.47
CA TYR A 57 -8.08 4.27 23.52
C TYR A 57 -6.63 3.77 23.53
N ASP A 58 -6.05 3.52 24.71
CA ASP A 58 -4.66 3.08 24.86
C ASP A 58 -4.40 1.72 24.20
N VAL A 59 -5.36 0.79 24.32
CA VAL A 59 -5.26 -0.53 23.68
C VAL A 59 -5.26 -0.39 22.16
N ALA A 60 -6.14 0.46 21.62
CA ALA A 60 -6.18 0.73 20.18
C ALA A 60 -4.90 1.39 19.69
N LEU A 61 -4.40 2.40 20.41
CA LEU A 61 -3.19 3.13 20.05
C LEU A 61 -1.97 2.20 20.04
N ARG A 62 -1.76 1.39 21.09
CA ARG A 62 -0.65 0.44 21.15
C ARG A 62 -0.70 -0.55 20.00
N LYS A 63 -1.87 -1.11 19.69
CA LYS A 63 -2.03 -2.05 18.59
C LYS A 63 -1.65 -1.44 17.23
N VAL A 64 -2.08 -0.21 16.96
CA VAL A 64 -1.75 0.50 15.72
C VAL A 64 -0.26 0.82 15.65
N LEU A 65 0.34 1.32 16.73
CA LEU A 65 1.76 1.66 16.77
C LEU A 65 2.66 0.44 16.65
N THR A 66 2.30 -0.69 17.27
CA THR A 66 3.03 -1.97 17.10
C THR A 66 3.03 -2.37 15.63
N MET A 67 1.85 -2.41 14.98
CA MET A 67 1.76 -2.75 13.56
C MET A 67 2.56 -1.79 12.67
N LEU A 68 2.53 -0.48 12.95
CA LEU A 68 3.33 0.50 12.22
C LEU A 68 4.84 0.29 12.42
N GLY A 69 5.26 -0.11 13.62
CA GLY A 69 6.65 -0.41 13.95
C GLY A 69 7.17 -1.71 13.32
N ASP A 70 6.28 -2.65 12.99
CA ASP A 70 6.63 -3.93 12.39
C ASP A 70 6.93 -3.84 10.88
N VAL A 71 6.65 -2.71 10.24
CA VAL A 71 6.88 -2.52 8.79
C VAL A 71 8.39 -2.52 8.50
N PRO A 72 8.93 -3.50 7.76
CA PRO A 72 10.37 -3.56 7.53
C PRO A 72 10.86 -2.45 6.61
N ALA A 73 12.10 -2.00 6.84
CA ALA A 73 12.73 -0.99 6.01
C ALA A 73 12.75 -1.41 4.52
N GLY A 74 12.36 -0.49 3.65
CA GLY A 74 12.32 -0.70 2.20
C GLY A 74 11.09 -1.44 1.66
N GLN A 75 10.16 -1.85 2.53
CA GLN A 75 8.85 -2.36 2.13
C GLN A 75 7.81 -1.24 2.01
N VAL A 76 6.72 -1.54 1.31
CA VAL A 76 5.58 -0.64 1.09
C VAL A 76 4.39 -1.17 1.85
N ALA A 77 3.96 -0.45 2.89
CA ALA A 77 2.75 -0.78 3.61
C ALA A 77 1.52 -0.56 2.73
N VAL A 78 0.68 -1.59 2.57
CA VAL A 78 -0.55 -1.55 1.78
C VAL A 78 -1.73 -1.88 2.70
N TYR A 79 -2.60 -0.90 2.92
CA TYR A 79 -3.72 -1.00 3.85
C TYR A 79 -5.03 -1.32 3.11
N SER A 80 -5.67 -2.42 3.50
CA SER A 80 -7.09 -2.64 3.25
C SER A 80 -7.87 -2.20 4.49
N CYS A 81 -8.69 -1.15 4.37
CA CYS A 81 -9.40 -0.54 5.50
C CYS A 81 -10.87 -0.98 5.62
N GLY A 82 -11.29 -2.01 4.87
CA GLY A 82 -12.64 -2.54 4.94
C GLY A 82 -13.74 -1.59 4.47
N GLN A 83 -13.41 -0.58 3.67
CA GLN A 83 -14.41 0.20 2.93
C GLN A 83 -14.69 -0.51 1.60
N GLU A 84 -15.98 -0.72 1.29
CA GLU A 84 -16.39 -1.06 -0.08
C GLU A 84 -16.04 0.14 -0.98
N VAL A 85 -15.26 -0.11 -2.03
CA VAL A 85 -14.86 0.88 -3.04
C VAL A 85 -15.68 0.65 -4.29
#